data_AF-A0A0N0ZW76-F1
#
_entry.id   AF-A0A0N0ZW76-F1
#
_cell.length_a   1.000
_cell.length_b   1.000
_cell.length_c   1.000
_cell.angle_alpha   90.00
_cell.angle_beta   90.00
_cell.angle_gamma   90.00
#
_symmetry.space_group_name_H-M   'P 1'
#
loop_
_entity.id
_entity.type
_entity.pdbx_description
1 polymer ?
#
loop_
_entity_poly.entity_id
_entity_poly.type
_entity_poly.pdbx_seq_one_letter_code
_entity_poly.pdbx_strand_id
1 'polypeptide(L)'
;MGQLFELISNQAVKNLDDGYTECHVCQKTGVDLYPYQGKVTLEDGTVDDGIYAVCYECLKTKPLVHTCDFLYMETIEKHLDSQSLTKVQKAEHKEILAKKYNQSPDIPLFLQRPDQPLCCKDITEFTGYPGNDEELYKISENNIYWEEGIKEKSKYYDFRKYGSPESLHEIASFECRHCGKKYFTFQFT
;
A
#
# COMPACT_ATOMS: atom_id res chain seq x y z
N MET A 1 15.88 -7.29 -13.97
CA MET A 1 15.74 -6.03 -13.19
C MET A 1 15.17 -6.40 -11.83
N GLY A 2 15.77 -5.92 -10.75
CA GLY A 2 15.32 -6.24 -9.38
C GLY A 2 13.96 -5.62 -9.04
N GLN A 3 13.36 -6.03 -7.92
CA GLN A 3 12.15 -5.40 -7.39
C GLN A 3 12.45 -3.96 -6.96
N LEU A 4 11.68 -2.98 -7.44
CA LEU A 4 11.89 -1.57 -7.12
C LEU A 4 11.36 -1.26 -5.70
N PHE A 5 10.09 -1.55 -5.45
CA PHE A 5 9.47 -1.35 -4.14
C PHE A 5 9.13 -2.68 -3.49
N GLU A 6 9.51 -2.85 -2.24
CA GLU A 6 9.32 -4.10 -1.49
C GLU A 6 7.84 -4.50 -1.38
N LEU A 7 6.94 -3.51 -1.27
CA LEU A 7 5.51 -3.72 -1.05
C LEU A 7 4.67 -3.68 -2.33
N ILE A 8 5.29 -3.54 -3.50
CA ILE A 8 4.59 -3.41 -4.78
C ILE A 8 5.29 -4.27 -5.83
N SER A 9 4.52 -5.11 -6.52
CA SER A 9 5.02 -5.88 -7.65
C SER A 9 5.48 -4.93 -8.77
N ASN A 10 6.62 -5.21 -9.41
CA ASN A 10 7.18 -4.36 -10.47
C ASN A 10 6.19 -4.05 -11.62
N GLN A 11 5.29 -4.97 -11.93
CA GLN A 11 4.26 -4.79 -12.97
C GLN A 11 3.13 -3.84 -12.55
N ALA A 12 2.96 -3.65 -11.24
CA ALA A 12 1.93 -2.80 -10.64
C ALA A 12 2.45 -1.39 -10.30
N VAL A 13 3.77 -1.17 -10.41
CA VAL A 13 4.38 0.14 -10.26
C VAL A 13 3.92 1.04 -11.40
N LYS A 14 3.41 2.22 -11.04
CA LYS A 14 3.03 3.28 -11.99
C LYS A 14 3.74 4.57 -11.60
N ASN A 15 4.40 5.18 -12.58
CA ASN A 15 4.95 6.52 -12.42
C ASN A 15 3.83 7.55 -12.45
N LEU A 16 4.09 8.72 -11.89
CA LEU A 16 3.27 9.91 -12.13
C LEU A 16 3.34 10.31 -13.60
N ASP A 17 2.30 11.01 -14.07
CA ASP A 17 2.24 11.51 -15.44
C ASP A 17 3.21 12.70 -15.68
N ASP A 18 3.29 13.12 -16.94
CA ASP A 18 4.17 14.21 -17.38
C ASP A 18 3.82 15.59 -16.76
N GLY A 19 2.71 15.68 -16.01
CA GLY A 19 2.37 16.87 -15.23
C GLY A 19 3.30 17.10 -14.04
N TYR A 20 4.00 16.07 -13.58
CA TYR A 20 4.97 16.15 -12.49
C TYR A 20 6.39 16.10 -13.05
N THR A 21 7.16 17.17 -12.82
CA THR A 21 8.46 17.37 -13.49
C THR A 21 9.67 17.26 -12.57
N GLU A 22 9.48 17.36 -11.25
CA GLU A 22 10.55 17.31 -10.27
C GLU A 22 10.17 16.54 -9.00
N CYS A 23 11.18 15.99 -8.32
CA CYS A 23 11.00 15.38 -7.01
C CYS A 23 10.84 16.47 -5.95
N HIS A 24 9.77 16.42 -5.16
CA HIS A 24 9.46 17.42 -4.15
C HIS A 24 10.47 17.46 -3.00
N VAL A 25 11.25 16.39 -2.84
CA VAL A 25 12.22 16.26 -1.74
C VAL A 25 13.62 16.70 -2.15
N CYS A 26 14.04 16.47 -3.40
CA CYS A 26 15.40 16.76 -3.85
C CYS A 26 15.50 17.64 -5.10
N GLN A 27 14.36 18.07 -5.66
CA GLN A 27 14.23 18.95 -6.82
C GLN A 27 14.91 18.43 -8.10
N LYS A 28 15.31 17.14 -8.13
CA LYS A 28 15.83 16.51 -9.34
C LYS A 28 14.71 16.40 -10.38
N THR A 29 15.03 16.79 -11.61
CA THR A 29 14.19 16.61 -12.80
C THR A 29 14.70 15.44 -13.65
N GLY A 30 13.88 14.99 -14.61
CA GLY A 30 14.26 13.92 -15.54
C GLY A 30 14.45 12.55 -14.86
N VAL A 31 13.76 12.33 -13.74
CA VAL A 31 13.75 11.09 -12.97
C VAL A 31 12.33 10.55 -12.88
N ASP A 32 12.17 9.24 -12.70
CA ASP A 32 10.87 8.66 -12.42
C ASP A 32 10.34 9.17 -11.08
N LEU A 33 9.10 9.65 -11.09
CA LEU A 33 8.38 10.16 -9.94
C LEU A 33 7.23 9.22 -9.59
N TYR A 34 7.01 9.04 -8.30
CA TYR A 34 5.96 8.17 -7.76
C TYR A 34 5.02 8.99 -6.86
N PRO A 35 3.73 8.64 -6.83
CA PRO A 35 2.77 9.30 -5.96
C PRO A 35 3.17 9.09 -4.49
N TYR A 36 3.06 10.14 -3.72
CA TYR A 36 3.22 10.12 -2.29
C TYR A 36 2.22 11.10 -1.69
N GLN A 37 1.88 10.96 -0.42
CA GLN A 37 1.11 11.95 0.31
C GLN A 37 1.65 11.95 1.72
N GLY A 38 2.62 12.82 1.94
CA GLY A 38 3.31 12.79 3.22
C GLY A 38 4.15 14.00 3.48
N LYS A 39 5.05 13.82 4.43
CA LYS A 39 5.92 14.87 4.95
C LYS A 39 7.35 14.39 5.07
N VAL A 40 8.27 15.34 5.03
CA VAL A 40 9.70 15.10 5.30
C VAL A 40 10.18 16.07 6.37
N THR A 41 10.96 15.55 7.32
CA THR A 41 11.72 16.40 8.24
C THR A 41 13.06 16.78 7.60
N LEU A 42 13.25 18.08 7.40
CA LEU A 42 14.47 18.66 6.85
C LEU A 42 15.60 18.70 7.90
N GLU A 43 16.83 18.96 7.46
CA GLU A 43 18.01 18.98 8.33
C GLU A 43 17.95 20.07 9.41
N ASP A 44 17.23 21.16 9.13
CA ASP A 44 16.99 22.26 10.08
C ASP A 44 15.86 21.95 11.09
N GLY A 45 15.23 20.77 10.99
CA GLY A 45 14.11 20.33 11.81
C GLY A 45 12.74 20.81 11.31
N THR A 46 12.67 21.59 10.23
CA THR A 46 11.41 22.02 9.62
C THR A 46 10.71 20.81 8.99
N VAL A 47 9.37 20.79 9.06
CA VAL A 47 8.55 19.78 8.40
C VAL A 47 7.95 20.38 7.15
N ASP A 48 8.23 19.78 5.99
CA ASP A 48 7.53 20.04 4.74
C ASP A 48 6.48 18.95 4.56
N ASP A 49 5.19 19.33 4.52
CA ASP A 49 4.03 18.45 4.37
C ASP A 49 3.37 18.55 2.98
N GLY A 50 4.01 19.24 2.03
CA GLY A 50 3.58 19.39 0.64
C GLY A 50 4.15 18.33 -0.31
N ILE A 51 4.49 17.14 0.19
CA ILE A 51 5.19 16.13 -0.58
C ILE A 51 4.20 15.21 -1.29
N TYR A 52 4.14 15.32 -2.62
CA TYR A 52 3.27 14.46 -3.43
C TYR A 52 3.87 13.80 -4.68
N ALA A 53 5.06 14.21 -5.09
CA ALA A 53 5.82 13.55 -6.16
C ALA A 53 7.25 13.29 -5.70
N VAL A 54 7.63 12.01 -5.59
CA VAL A 54 8.91 11.63 -4.98
C VAL A 54 9.64 10.64 -5.88
N CYS A 55 10.94 10.85 -6.05
CA CYS A 55 11.79 9.89 -6.76
C CYS A 55 12.14 8.68 -5.88
N TYR A 56 12.49 7.57 -6.53
CA TYR A 56 12.88 6.32 -5.85
C TYR A 56 13.98 6.52 -4.79
N GLU A 57 15.02 7.28 -5.11
CA GLU A 57 16.14 7.52 -4.18
C GLU A 57 15.67 8.19 -2.88
N CYS A 58 14.78 9.19 -2.97
CA CYS A 58 14.25 9.88 -1.80
C CYS A 58 13.35 8.98 -0.96
N LEU A 59 12.48 8.17 -1.59
CA LEU A 59 11.66 7.18 -0.88
C LEU A 59 12.51 6.19 -0.06
N LYS A 60 13.73 5.86 -0.52
CA LYS A 60 14.61 4.91 0.20
C LYS A 60 15.53 5.55 1.23
N THR A 61 15.87 6.82 1.07
CA THR A 61 16.96 7.44 1.84
C THR A 61 16.52 8.57 2.77
N LYS A 62 15.36 9.19 2.51
CA LYS A 62 14.89 10.34 3.27
C LYS A 62 13.89 9.91 4.36
N PRO A 63 13.81 10.63 5.49
CA PRO A 63 12.90 10.32 6.58
C PRO A 63 11.48 10.78 6.23
N LEU A 64 10.93 10.23 5.16
CA LEU A 64 9.57 10.47 4.73
C LEU A 64 8.59 9.75 5.66
N VAL A 65 7.44 10.36 5.90
CA VAL A 65 6.33 9.78 6.66
C VAL A 65 5.04 10.08 5.92
N HIS A 66 4.20 9.08 5.73
CA HIS A 66 2.87 9.27 5.13
C HIS A 66 2.00 10.17 6.02
N THR A 67 1.22 11.04 5.40
CA THR A 67 0.22 11.85 6.11
C THR A 67 -1.03 11.01 6.35
N CYS A 68 -1.74 11.26 7.45
CA CYS A 68 -2.95 10.51 7.83
C CYS A 68 -2.74 8.98 7.98
N ASP A 69 -1.53 8.53 8.30
CA ASP A 69 -1.17 7.11 8.48
C ASP A 69 -1.67 6.50 9.80
N PHE A 70 -2.20 7.31 10.72
CA PHE A 70 -2.56 6.90 12.07
C PHE A 70 -3.51 5.69 12.11
N LEU A 71 -4.52 5.62 11.23
CA LEU A 71 -5.43 4.47 11.15
C LEU A 71 -4.71 3.21 10.71
N TYR A 72 -3.82 3.32 9.73
CA TYR A 72 -3.08 2.17 9.24
C TYR A 72 -2.08 1.67 10.29
N MET A 73 -1.46 2.59 11.03
CA MET A 73 -0.59 2.27 12.16
C MET A 73 -1.35 1.56 13.28
N GLU A 74 -2.60 1.93 13.56
CA GLU A 74 -3.47 1.18 14.48
C GLU A 74 -3.79 -0.22 13.95
N THR A 75 -4.03 -0.38 12.65
CA THR A 75 -4.26 -1.68 12.01
C THR A 75 -3.02 -2.58 12.13
N ILE A 76 -1.82 -2.02 11.93
CA ILE A 76 -0.55 -2.72 12.17
C ILE A 76 -0.44 -3.16 13.63
N GLU A 77 -0.74 -2.28 14.57
CA GLU A 77 -0.66 -2.58 16.00
C GLU A 77 -1.64 -3.69 16.40
N LYS A 78 -2.92 -3.60 15.99
CA LYS A 78 -3.93 -4.65 16.20
C LYS A 78 -3.50 -5.98 15.61
N HIS A 79 -2.93 -5.97 14.40
CA HIS A 79 -2.41 -7.18 13.76
C HIS A 79 -1.28 -7.80 14.57
N LEU A 80 -0.28 -7.03 14.98
CA LEU A 80 0.83 -7.53 15.82
C LEU A 80 0.34 -7.99 17.20
N ASP A 81 -0.70 -7.37 17.74
CA ASP A 81 -1.31 -7.77 19.01
C ASP A 81 -1.99 -9.14 18.94
N SER A 82 -2.53 -9.50 17.78
CA SER A 82 -3.08 -10.84 17.53
C SER A 82 -2.00 -11.93 17.44
N GLN A 83 -0.73 -11.55 17.31
CA GLN A 83 0.38 -12.49 17.19
C GLN A 83 0.96 -12.85 18.57
N SER A 84 1.50 -14.06 18.69
CA SER A 84 2.26 -14.51 19.88
C SER A 84 3.65 -13.87 19.93
N LEU A 85 3.70 -12.56 20.17
CA LEU A 85 4.92 -11.75 20.26
C LEU A 85 5.05 -11.10 21.65
N THR A 86 6.28 -10.95 22.13
CA THR A 86 6.57 -10.15 23.32
C THR A 86 6.40 -8.65 23.03
N LYS A 87 6.30 -7.81 24.08
CA LYS A 87 6.21 -6.35 23.90
C LYS A 87 7.39 -5.76 23.12
N VAL A 88 8.61 -6.26 23.37
CA VAL A 88 9.82 -5.83 22.67
C VAL A 88 9.73 -6.18 21.18
N GLN A 89 9.38 -7.43 20.87
CA GLN A 89 9.23 -7.88 19.49
C GLN A 89 8.12 -7.11 18.75
N LYS A 90 7.03 -6.77 19.42
CA LYS A 90 5.95 -5.95 18.84
C LYS A 90 6.46 -4.56 18.46
N ALA A 91 7.21 -3.90 19.35
CA ALA A 91 7.79 -2.59 19.06
C ALA A 91 8.76 -2.64 17.87
N GLU A 92 9.68 -3.62 17.87
CA GLU A 92 10.63 -3.83 16.76
C GLU A 92 9.91 -4.09 15.43
N HIS A 93 8.89 -4.97 15.43
CA HIS A 93 8.11 -5.24 14.22
C HIS A 93 7.32 -4.01 13.76
N LYS A 94 6.73 -3.23 14.69
CA LYS A 94 6.00 -2.01 14.33
C LYS A 94 6.91 -1.00 13.64
N GLU A 95 8.11 -0.77 14.14
CA GLU A 95 9.11 0.10 13.51
C GLU A 95 9.52 -0.38 12.12
N ILE A 96 9.72 -1.69 11.95
CA ILE A 96 10.05 -2.28 10.65
C ILE A 96 8.91 -2.05 9.65
N LEU A 97 7.65 -2.32 10.03
CA LEU A 97 6.51 -2.18 9.15
C LEU A 97 6.23 -0.71 8.81
N ALA A 98 6.33 0.18 9.80
CA ALA A 98 6.25 1.63 9.59
C ALA A 98 7.29 2.11 8.56
N LYS A 99 8.54 1.65 8.70
CA LYS A 99 9.60 1.99 7.75
C LYS A 99 9.28 1.48 6.35
N LYS A 100 8.85 0.23 6.19
CA LYS A 100 8.49 -0.33 4.87
C LYS A 100 7.36 0.47 4.21
N TYR A 101 6.35 0.82 4.99
CA TYR A 101 5.21 1.61 4.55
C TYR A 101 5.65 3.00 4.05
N ASN A 102 6.42 3.74 4.87
CA ASN A 102 6.94 5.06 4.53
C ASN A 102 7.94 5.07 3.35
N GLN A 103 8.60 3.94 3.09
CA GLN A 103 9.51 3.76 1.94
C GLN A 103 8.80 3.25 0.67
N SER A 104 7.47 3.21 0.68
CA SER A 104 6.63 2.79 -0.42
C SER A 104 5.75 3.96 -0.89
N PRO A 105 5.60 4.15 -2.21
CA PRO A 105 4.70 5.16 -2.76
C PRO A 105 3.23 4.79 -2.48
N ASP A 106 2.32 5.74 -2.70
CA ASP A 106 0.86 5.56 -2.56
C ASP A 106 0.29 4.76 -3.73
N ILE A 107 0.69 3.50 -3.80
CA ILE A 107 0.26 2.52 -4.77
C ILE A 107 -0.10 1.23 -4.01
N PRO A 108 -1.35 0.77 -4.07
CA PRO A 108 -2.45 1.36 -4.82
C PRO A 108 -2.98 2.63 -4.13
N LEU A 109 -3.61 3.55 -4.89
CA LEU A 109 -4.19 4.75 -4.30
C LEU A 109 -5.46 4.39 -3.51
N PHE A 110 -5.42 4.48 -2.19
CA PHE A 110 -6.60 4.30 -1.35
C PHE A 110 -7.39 5.61 -1.25
N LEU A 111 -8.68 5.60 -1.60
CA LEU A 111 -9.45 6.84 -1.75
C LEU A 111 -10.01 7.37 -0.43
N GLN A 112 -10.25 6.49 0.55
CA GLN A 112 -10.73 6.89 1.87
C GLN A 112 -9.60 6.89 2.90
N ARG A 113 -8.89 5.76 3.02
CA ARG A 113 -7.80 5.58 3.98
C ARG A 113 -6.90 4.41 3.57
N PRO A 114 -5.61 4.45 3.89
CA PRO A 114 -4.72 3.31 3.65
C PRO A 114 -5.17 2.07 4.43
N ASP A 115 -5.38 0.97 3.72
CA ASP A 115 -5.80 -0.31 4.33
C ASP A 115 -5.17 -1.50 3.60
N GLN A 116 -3.85 -1.48 3.48
CA GLN A 116 -3.12 -2.56 2.84
C GLN A 116 -3.09 -3.83 3.73
N PRO A 117 -3.44 -5.02 3.22
CA PRO A 117 -3.57 -6.22 4.05
C PRO A 117 -2.27 -6.61 4.77
N LEU A 118 -2.43 -7.17 5.97
CA LEU A 118 -1.34 -7.71 6.78
C LEU A 118 -1.44 -9.23 6.85
N CYS A 119 -0.29 -9.91 6.77
CA CYS A 119 -0.25 -11.36 6.85
C CYS A 119 1.08 -11.82 7.45
N CYS A 120 1.04 -12.90 8.24
CA CYS A 120 2.17 -13.33 9.07
C CYS A 120 2.60 -12.16 9.98
N LYS A 121 3.82 -11.64 9.82
CA LYS A 121 4.34 -10.48 10.56
C LYS A 121 4.77 -9.35 9.61
N ASP A 122 4.11 -9.26 8.45
CA ASP A 122 4.52 -8.36 7.37
C ASP A 122 3.33 -7.71 6.64
N ILE A 123 3.63 -6.65 5.91
CA ILE A 123 2.71 -6.03 4.95
C ILE A 123 2.73 -6.88 3.66
N THR A 124 1.55 -7.15 3.13
CA THR A 124 1.40 -7.90 1.87
C THR A 124 1.84 -7.07 0.68
N GLU A 125 2.33 -7.71 -0.38
CA GLU A 125 2.70 -7.03 -1.62
C GLU A 125 1.46 -6.69 -2.44
N PHE A 126 1.35 -5.47 -2.95
CA PHE A 126 0.36 -5.11 -3.95
C PHE A 126 0.72 -5.71 -5.31
N THR A 127 -0.16 -6.56 -5.84
CA THR A 127 0.11 -7.32 -7.08
C THR A 127 -0.56 -6.71 -8.32
N GLY A 128 -1.43 -5.71 -8.14
CA GLY A 128 -2.13 -5.02 -9.23
C GLY A 128 -3.65 -5.03 -9.08
N TYR A 129 -4.31 -4.63 -10.16
CA TYR A 129 -5.76 -4.62 -10.33
C TYR A 129 -6.17 -5.73 -11.30
N PRO A 130 -7.42 -6.24 -11.26
CA PRO A 130 -7.91 -7.12 -12.30
C PRO A 130 -7.84 -6.43 -13.67
N GLY A 131 -7.29 -7.12 -14.67
CA GLY A 131 -7.21 -6.60 -16.04
C GLY A 131 -8.50 -6.80 -16.84
N ASN A 132 -9.39 -7.66 -16.37
CA ASN A 132 -10.67 -8.00 -17.00
C ASN A 132 -11.64 -8.62 -15.98
N ASP A 133 -12.89 -8.80 -16.39
CA ASP A 133 -13.95 -9.37 -15.55
C ASP A 133 -13.66 -10.81 -15.09
N GLU A 134 -13.03 -11.64 -15.92
CA GLU A 134 -12.75 -13.02 -15.53
C GLU A 134 -11.67 -13.10 -14.44
N GLU A 135 -10.68 -12.21 -14.46
CA GLU A 135 -9.73 -12.03 -13.36
C GLU A 135 -10.40 -11.50 -12.10
N LEU A 136 -11.31 -10.54 -12.23
CA LEU A 136 -12.11 -10.02 -11.13
C LEU A 136 -12.90 -11.14 -10.44
N TYR A 137 -13.57 -12.00 -11.21
CA TYR A 137 -14.34 -13.12 -10.67
C TYR A 137 -13.44 -14.09 -9.91
N LYS A 138 -12.27 -14.42 -10.46
CA LYS A 138 -11.30 -15.28 -9.78
C LYS A 138 -10.80 -14.67 -8.48
N ILE A 139 -10.55 -13.36 -8.43
CA ILE A 139 -10.15 -12.66 -7.22
C ILE A 139 -11.25 -12.76 -6.16
N SER A 140 -12.49 -12.41 -6.50
CA SER A 140 -13.57 -12.40 -5.52
C SER A 140 -13.96 -13.79 -5.04
N GLU A 141 -13.80 -14.83 -5.87
CA GLU A 141 -14.06 -16.22 -5.52
C GLU A 141 -12.93 -16.82 -4.65
N ASN A 142 -11.66 -16.56 -4.97
CA ASN A 142 -10.52 -17.30 -4.40
C ASN A 142 -9.70 -16.54 -3.36
N ASN A 143 -9.69 -15.20 -3.38
CA ASN A 143 -8.85 -14.41 -2.47
C ASN A 143 -9.59 -14.10 -1.16
N ILE A 144 -8.84 -13.81 -0.10
CA ILE A 144 -9.40 -13.42 1.21
C ILE A 144 -9.80 -11.93 1.15
N TYR A 145 -11.01 -11.61 1.58
CA TYR A 145 -11.43 -10.22 1.66
C TYR A 145 -10.85 -9.53 2.90
N TRP A 146 -10.30 -8.35 2.69
CA TRP A 146 -9.72 -7.52 3.73
C TRP A 146 -10.39 -6.13 3.74
N GLU A 147 -10.75 -5.69 4.94
CA GLU A 147 -11.26 -4.36 5.22
C GLU A 147 -11.03 -4.09 6.72
N GLU A 148 -9.92 -3.43 7.05
CA GLU A 148 -9.35 -3.25 8.39
C GLU A 148 -9.07 -4.57 9.13
N GLY A 149 -8.84 -5.63 8.38
CA GLY A 149 -8.75 -7.00 8.87
C GLY A 149 -9.53 -7.97 7.98
N ILE A 150 -9.41 -9.27 8.27
CA ILE A 150 -10.16 -10.29 7.55
C ILE A 150 -11.66 -10.17 7.91
N LYS A 151 -12.49 -9.90 6.90
CA LYS A 151 -13.96 -9.82 7.04
C LYS A 151 -14.67 -10.86 6.18
N GLU A 152 -15.90 -11.18 6.54
CA GLU A 152 -16.80 -11.93 5.67
C GLU A 152 -17.16 -11.07 4.45
N LYS A 153 -17.15 -11.68 3.27
CA LYS A 153 -17.51 -11.01 2.02
C LYS A 153 -19.01 -10.71 2.02
N SER A 154 -19.38 -9.50 1.61
CA SER A 154 -20.75 -9.23 1.21
C SER A 154 -21.15 -10.13 0.05
N LYS A 155 -22.39 -10.64 0.06
CA LYS A 155 -22.94 -11.42 -1.07
C LYS A 155 -22.87 -10.64 -2.39
N TYR A 156 -22.87 -9.31 -2.34
CA TYR A 156 -22.78 -8.45 -3.52
C TYR A 156 -21.39 -8.43 -4.17
N TYR A 157 -20.38 -9.03 -3.53
CA TYR A 157 -19.05 -9.20 -4.11
C TYR A 157 -18.93 -10.48 -4.95
N ASP A 158 -20.02 -11.24 -5.11
CA ASP A 158 -20.18 -12.20 -6.20
C ASP A 158 -20.45 -11.43 -7.50
N PHE A 159 -19.38 -10.89 -8.09
CA PHE A 159 -19.45 -10.08 -9.31
C PHE A 159 -19.95 -10.86 -10.54
N ARG A 160 -19.83 -12.19 -10.53
CA ARG A 160 -20.38 -13.05 -11.58
C ARG A 160 -21.91 -13.01 -11.56
N LYS A 161 -22.51 -12.88 -10.38
CA LYS A 161 -23.96 -12.80 -10.18
C LYS A 161 -24.51 -11.37 -10.17
N TYR A 162 -23.79 -10.44 -9.54
CA TYR A 162 -24.27 -9.08 -9.27
C TYR A 162 -23.67 -8.01 -10.20
N GLY A 163 -22.74 -8.37 -11.08
CA GLY A 163 -22.08 -7.47 -12.02
C GLY A 163 -20.77 -6.90 -11.48
N SER A 164 -19.94 -6.38 -12.37
CA SER A 164 -18.65 -5.76 -12.06
C SER A 164 -18.83 -4.37 -11.42
N PRO A 165 -17.85 -3.88 -10.63
CA PRO A 165 -17.82 -2.49 -10.15
C PRO A 165 -17.72 -1.50 -11.31
N GLU A 166 -17.89 -0.20 -11.04
CA GLU A 166 -17.80 0.85 -12.06
C GLU A 166 -16.39 0.90 -12.69
N SER A 167 -15.36 0.63 -11.89
CA SER A 167 -13.99 0.46 -12.34
C SER A 167 -13.33 -0.77 -11.72
N LEU A 168 -12.60 -1.54 -12.54
CA LEU A 168 -11.75 -2.64 -12.05
C LEU A 168 -10.64 -2.16 -11.10
N HIS A 169 -10.24 -0.89 -11.18
CA HIS A 169 -9.25 -0.31 -10.27
C HIS A 169 -9.76 -0.21 -8.83
N GLU A 170 -11.08 -0.33 -8.61
CA GLU A 170 -11.66 -0.38 -7.28
C GLU A 170 -11.23 -1.60 -6.48
N ILE A 171 -10.75 -2.65 -7.15
CA ILE A 171 -10.38 -3.93 -6.54
C ILE A 171 -8.87 -4.08 -6.57
N ALA A 172 -8.22 -3.83 -5.44
CA ALA A 172 -6.78 -4.02 -5.31
C ALA A 172 -6.48 -5.45 -4.84
N SER A 173 -5.53 -6.11 -5.51
CA SER A 173 -5.08 -7.46 -5.14
C SER A 173 -3.73 -7.43 -4.43
N PHE A 174 -3.58 -8.31 -3.44
CA PHE A 174 -2.36 -8.41 -2.65
C PHE A 174 -1.96 -9.86 -2.40
N GLU A 175 -0.66 -10.09 -2.18
CA GLU A 175 -0.10 -11.39 -1.86
C GLU A 175 0.90 -11.33 -0.71
N CYS A 176 0.77 -12.26 0.24
CA CYS A 176 1.76 -12.43 1.30
C CYS A 176 3.00 -13.14 0.74
N ARG A 177 4.14 -12.44 0.73
CA ARG A 177 5.42 -12.99 0.25
C ARG A 177 5.98 -14.15 1.11
N HIS A 178 5.47 -14.33 2.34
CA HIS A 178 5.91 -15.40 3.25
C HIS A 178 5.14 -16.69 3.08
N CYS A 179 3.83 -16.62 2.79
CA CYS A 179 2.96 -17.80 2.76
C CYS A 179 2.10 -17.94 1.50
N GLY A 180 2.19 -17.01 0.54
CA GLY A 180 1.45 -17.02 -0.72
C GLY A 180 -0.05 -16.77 -0.58
N LYS A 181 -0.55 -16.44 0.62
CA LYS A 181 -1.97 -16.10 0.80
C LYS A 181 -2.30 -14.83 0.03
N LYS A 182 -3.42 -14.87 -0.69
CA LYS A 182 -3.90 -13.77 -1.54
C LYS A 182 -5.07 -13.07 -0.89
N TYR A 183 -5.06 -11.76 -1.00
CA TYR A 183 -6.06 -10.86 -0.44
C TYR A 183 -6.59 -9.94 -1.53
N PHE A 184 -7.76 -9.37 -1.30
CA PHE A 184 -8.22 -8.21 -2.04
C PHE A 184 -8.94 -7.22 -1.12
N THR A 185 -8.90 -5.95 -1.50
CA THR A 185 -9.61 -4.86 -0.84
C THR A 185 -10.44 -4.09 -1.86
N PHE A 186 -11.43 -3.34 -1.37
CA PHE A 186 -12.04 -2.26 -2.14
C PHE A 186 -11.28 -0.95 -1.83
N GLN A 187 -10.97 -0.14 -2.84
CA GLN A 187 -10.29 1.14 -2.63
C GLN A 187 -11.20 2.23 -2.03
N PHE A 188 -12.52 2.01 -2.07
CA PHE A 188 -13.58 2.91 -1.59
C PHE A 188 -14.06 2.58 -0.17
N THR A 189 -13.30 1.83 0.64
CA THR A 189 -13.65 1.47 2.03
C THR A 189 -12.74 2.11 3.08
#